data_AF-A0A176SWW4-F1
#
_entry.id   AF-A0A176SWW4-F1
#
_cell.length_a   1.000
_cell.length_b   1.000
_cell.length_c   1.000
_cell.angle_alpha   90.00
_cell.angle_beta   90.00
_cell.angle_gamma   90.00
#
_symmetry.space_group_name_H-M   'P 1'
#
loop_
_entity.id
_entity.type
_entity.pdbx_description
1 polymer ?
#
loop_
_entity_poly.entity_id
_entity_poly.type
_entity_poly.pdbx_seq_one_letter_code
_entity_poly.pdbx_strand_id
1 'polypeptide(L)'
;MNATKLVLILFFLSSNFIFGQGSEYPKDTIFLKFKDTIFTNTKMKSKAIHNFQGKNGIKFWWKGKWMFYDKNRKADTLCYKHLKDYTFLSLKEIEKKEREYYKNRFGGNPWIKNKNGVFYTFLIEKISREKFVIYPVIWRNEGTIQ
;
A
#
# COMPACT_ATOMS: atom_id res chain seq x y z
N MET A 1 18.78 9.37 -53.84
CA MET A 1 17.64 9.73 -52.97
C MET A 1 17.39 8.65 -51.90
N ASN A 2 18.44 8.14 -51.25
CA ASN A 2 18.32 6.96 -50.34
C ASN A 2 18.87 7.23 -48.93
N ALA A 3 20.01 7.92 -48.79
CA ALA A 3 20.61 8.18 -47.47
C ALA A 3 19.81 9.19 -46.61
N THR A 4 19.35 10.29 -47.21
CA THR A 4 18.62 11.36 -46.50
C THR A 4 17.26 10.89 -45.97
N LYS A 5 16.55 10.04 -46.72
CA LYS A 5 15.30 9.41 -46.28
C LYS A 5 15.54 8.43 -45.13
N LEU A 6 16.65 7.70 -45.15
CA LEU A 6 17.01 6.71 -44.12
C LEU A 6 17.41 7.38 -42.79
N VAL A 7 18.11 8.51 -42.85
CA VAL A 7 18.43 9.35 -41.67
C VAL A 7 17.17 9.93 -41.02
N LEU A 8 16.21 10.41 -41.82
CA LEU A 8 14.92 10.90 -41.31
C LEU A 8 14.11 9.80 -40.61
N ILE A 9 14.11 8.57 -41.14
CA ILE A 9 13.44 7.42 -40.52
C ILE A 9 14.11 7.06 -39.18
N LEU A 10 15.44 7.08 -39.10
CA LEU A 10 16.18 6.85 -37.85
C LEU A 10 15.88 7.92 -36.80
N PHE A 11 15.72 9.18 -37.20
CA PHE A 11 15.34 10.29 -36.29
C PHE A 11 13.89 10.17 -35.79
N PHE A 12 12.98 9.63 -36.61
CA PHE A 12 11.58 9.38 -36.22
C PHE A 12 11.42 8.12 -35.36
N LEU A 13 12.30 7.12 -35.51
CA LEU A 13 12.29 5.91 -34.68
C LEU A 13 12.98 6.16 -33.34
N SER A 14 14.04 6.98 -33.27
CA SER A 14 14.76 7.27 -32.04
C SER A 14 13.94 8.05 -31.01
N SER A 15 13.03 8.93 -31.44
CA SER A 15 12.13 9.65 -30.54
C SER A 15 11.19 8.71 -29.78
N ASN A 16 10.77 7.59 -30.38
CA ASN A 16 9.96 6.57 -29.72
C ASN A 16 10.74 5.70 -28.72
N PHE A 17 12.08 5.64 -28.82
CA PHE A 17 12.92 4.90 -27.88
C PHE A 17 13.27 5.67 -26.60
N ILE A 18 13.11 7.01 -26.57
CA ILE A 18 13.50 7.82 -25.41
C ILE A 18 12.34 8.00 -24.41
N PHE A 19 11.08 7.95 -24.86
CA PHE A 19 9.90 8.11 -23.97
C PHE A 19 9.45 6.82 -23.26
N GLY A 20 10.29 5.77 -23.26
CA GLY A 20 9.95 4.44 -22.76
C GLY A 20 10.78 3.94 -21.58
N GLN A 21 11.65 4.75 -20.97
CA GLN A 21 12.32 4.33 -19.72
C GLN A 21 11.38 4.59 -18.54
N GLY A 22 10.33 3.78 -18.46
CA GLY A 22 9.52 3.66 -17.26
C GLY A 22 10.40 3.15 -16.12
N SER A 23 10.90 4.05 -15.28
CA SER A 23 11.34 3.66 -13.95
C SER A 23 10.12 3.09 -13.24
N GLU A 24 9.97 1.77 -13.25
CA GLU A 24 9.10 1.09 -12.31
C GLU A 24 9.68 1.36 -10.92
N TYR A 25 9.16 2.38 -10.24
CA TYR A 25 9.46 2.60 -8.83
C TYR A 25 8.75 1.50 -8.04
N PRO A 26 9.47 0.43 -7.63
CA PRO A 26 8.81 -0.72 -7.03
C PRO A 26 8.15 -0.29 -5.72
N LYS A 27 7.01 -0.91 -5.41
CA LYS A 27 6.34 -0.64 -4.14
C LYS A 27 7.11 -1.29 -3.00
N ASP A 28 7.35 -0.51 -1.97
CA ASP A 28 7.89 -1.02 -0.71
C ASP A 28 6.84 -1.85 0.03
N THR A 29 7.27 -2.95 0.65
CA THR A 29 6.40 -3.72 1.55
C THR A 29 6.48 -3.15 2.96
N ILE A 30 5.33 -2.88 3.57
CA ILE A 30 5.23 -2.40 4.94
C ILE A 30 4.32 -3.31 5.78
N PHE A 31 4.76 -3.57 7.01
CA PHE A 31 4.00 -4.34 7.99
C PHE A 31 3.53 -3.44 9.12
N LEU A 32 2.24 -3.53 9.40
CA LEU A 32 1.58 -2.74 10.43
C LEU A 32 1.15 -3.67 11.55
N LYS A 33 1.60 -3.37 12.76
CA LYS A 33 1.12 -4.07 13.95
C LYS A 33 -0.28 -3.58 14.26
N PHE A 34 -1.27 -4.45 14.08
CA PHE A 34 -2.61 -4.21 14.58
C PHE A 34 -2.66 -4.63 16.04
N LYS A 35 -3.01 -3.67 16.88
CA LYS A 35 -3.48 -3.95 18.23
C LYS A 35 -4.92 -3.49 18.22
N ASP A 36 -5.81 -4.37 18.65
CA ASP A 36 -7.18 -3.99 18.95
C ASP A 36 -7.09 -2.91 20.03
N THR A 37 -7.17 -1.65 19.64
CA THR A 37 -7.28 -0.56 20.59
C THR A 37 -8.61 -0.75 21.30
N ILE A 38 -8.62 -0.68 22.63
CA ILE A 38 -9.84 -0.74 23.42
C ILE A 38 -10.69 0.48 22.99
N PHE A 39 -11.58 0.27 22.02
CA PHE A 39 -12.68 1.17 21.79
C PHE A 39 -13.62 0.98 22.97
N THR A 40 -13.71 1.99 23.83
CA THR A 40 -14.66 2.01 24.97
C THR A 40 -16.11 1.90 24.51
N ASN A 41 -16.39 2.11 23.22
CA ASN A 41 -17.71 1.95 22.63
C ASN A 41 -17.79 0.67 21.78
N THR A 42 -18.42 -0.37 22.34
CA THR A 42 -18.61 -1.71 21.75
C THR A 42 -19.30 -1.68 20.38
N LYS A 43 -20.15 -0.68 20.11
CA LYS A 43 -20.81 -0.49 18.79
C LYS A 43 -19.84 -0.07 17.68
N MET A 44 -18.79 0.70 17.99
CA MET A 44 -17.76 1.04 17.01
C MET A 44 -16.82 -0.14 16.76
N LYS A 45 -16.55 -0.95 17.79
CA LYS A 45 -15.72 -2.15 17.70
C LYS A 45 -16.29 -3.16 16.71
N SER A 46 -17.58 -3.49 16.83
CA SER A 46 -18.25 -4.41 15.90
C SER A 46 -18.37 -3.82 14.50
N LYS A 47 -18.63 -2.52 14.34
CA LYS A 47 -18.77 -1.86 13.02
C LYS A 47 -17.42 -1.64 12.31
N ALA A 48 -16.32 -1.53 13.07
CA ALA A 48 -14.98 -1.42 12.52
C ALA A 48 -14.47 -2.77 12.01
N ILE A 49 -14.78 -3.88 12.70
CA ILE A 49 -14.29 -5.23 12.39
C ILE A 49 -15.29 -6.03 11.52
N HIS A 50 -16.60 -5.84 11.68
CA HIS A 50 -17.63 -6.58 10.95
C HIS A 50 -18.33 -5.74 9.86
N ASN A 51 -18.22 -6.29 8.65
CA ASN A 51 -19.10 -6.22 7.48
C ASN A 51 -19.68 -4.87 7.06
N PHE A 52 -19.39 -4.49 5.81
CA PHE A 52 -20.28 -3.64 5.03
C PHE A 52 -21.30 -4.51 4.30
N GLN A 53 -22.56 -4.10 4.29
CA GLN A 53 -23.55 -4.58 3.32
C GLN A 53 -22.99 -4.33 1.90
N GLY A 54 -22.88 -5.40 1.11
CA GLY A 54 -22.54 -5.34 -0.33
C GLY A 54 -21.08 -5.51 -0.73
N LYS A 55 -20.10 -5.66 0.20
CA LYS A 55 -18.70 -6.03 -0.15
C LYS A 55 -18.17 -7.10 0.81
N ASN A 56 -17.71 -8.23 0.27
CA ASN A 56 -17.14 -9.35 1.03
C ASN A 56 -15.73 -9.01 1.56
N GLY A 57 -15.63 -8.28 2.68
CA GLY A 57 -14.33 -7.87 3.24
C GLY A 57 -14.37 -7.55 4.73
N ILE A 58 -13.18 -7.34 5.30
CA ILE A 58 -12.95 -6.90 6.69
C ILE A 58 -12.42 -5.45 6.66
N LYS A 59 -12.88 -4.61 7.60
CA LYS A 59 -12.34 -3.26 7.77
C LYS A 59 -11.44 -3.23 9.00
N PHE A 60 -10.44 -2.36 8.96
CA PHE A 60 -9.57 -2.10 10.10
C PHE A 60 -9.49 -0.60 10.33
N TRP A 61 -9.61 -0.18 11.59
CA TRP A 61 -9.26 1.16 12.01
C TRP A 61 -7.91 1.14 12.69
N TRP A 62 -6.88 1.67 12.01
CA TRP A 62 -5.52 1.69 12.53
C TRP A 62 -5.05 3.15 12.62
N LYS A 63 -4.81 3.62 13.85
CA LYS A 63 -4.25 4.96 14.14
C LYS A 63 -4.90 6.11 13.34
N GLY A 64 -6.24 6.17 13.31
CA GLY A 64 -6.94 7.26 12.63
C GLY A 64 -7.18 7.03 11.12
N LYS A 65 -6.80 5.87 10.58
CA LYS A 65 -6.92 5.54 9.16
C LYS A 65 -7.74 4.27 8.97
N TRP A 66 -8.61 4.28 7.97
CA TRP A 66 -9.37 3.10 7.55
C TRP A 66 -8.57 2.27 6.56
N MET A 67 -8.53 0.96 6.78
CA MET A 67 -7.99 -0.04 5.88
C MET A 67 -9.04 -1.10 5.56
N PHE A 68 -8.86 -1.78 4.43
CA PHE A 68 -9.78 -2.80 3.96
C PHE A 68 -9.02 -4.04 3.48
N TYR A 69 -9.48 -5.20 3.95
CA TYR A 69 -9.07 -6.51 3.46
C TYR A 69 -10.23 -7.13 2.66
N ASP A 70 -9.94 -7.57 1.44
CA ASP A 70 -10.87 -8.29 0.59
C ASP A 70 -10.81 -9.79 0.94
N LYS A 71 -11.96 -10.42 1.27
CA LYS A 71 -12.03 -11.84 1.63
C LYS A 71 -11.66 -12.77 0.47
N ASN A 72 -11.66 -12.28 -0.77
CA ASN A 72 -11.19 -13.05 -1.93
C ASN A 72 -9.65 -13.16 -1.98
N ARG A 73 -8.93 -12.32 -1.22
CA ARG A 73 -7.48 -12.47 -1.04
C ARG A 73 -7.21 -13.55 -0.01
N LYS A 74 -6.07 -14.22 -0.13
CA LYS A 74 -5.62 -15.14 0.92
C LYS A 74 -4.99 -14.33 2.06
N ALA A 75 -5.33 -14.69 3.29
CA ALA A 75 -4.63 -14.28 4.49
C ALA A 75 -3.95 -15.51 5.08
N ASP A 76 -2.69 -15.35 5.47
CA ASP A 76 -1.91 -16.44 6.04
C ASP A 76 -1.97 -16.38 7.56
N THR A 77 -2.15 -17.53 8.19
CA THR A 77 -2.03 -17.69 9.63
C THR A 77 -0.69 -18.35 9.94
N LEU A 78 0.14 -17.68 10.72
CA LEU A 78 1.51 -18.09 11.02
C LEU A 78 1.73 -18.30 12.52
N CYS A 79 2.74 -19.10 12.84
CA CYS A 79 3.16 -19.33 14.21
C CYS A 79 3.88 -18.10 14.77
N TYR A 80 3.59 -17.73 16.02
CA TYR A 80 4.12 -16.57 16.73
C TYR A 80 5.65 -16.50 16.75
N LYS A 81 6.34 -17.65 16.65
CA LYS A 81 7.81 -17.71 16.54
C LYS A 81 8.36 -16.88 15.37
N HIS A 82 7.58 -16.70 14.31
CA HIS A 82 7.93 -15.92 13.13
C HIS A 82 7.61 -14.42 13.26
N LEU A 83 6.92 -14.00 14.33
CA LEU A 83 6.55 -12.58 14.47
C LEU A 83 7.78 -11.66 14.54
N LYS A 84 8.90 -12.18 15.06
CA LYS A 84 10.18 -11.46 15.15
C LYS A 84 10.82 -11.19 13.78
N ASP A 85 10.40 -11.92 12.75
CA ASP A 85 10.93 -11.81 11.39
C ASP A 85 10.32 -10.58 10.66
N TYR A 86 9.35 -9.88 11.28
CA TYR A 86 8.66 -8.73 10.70
C TYR A 86 9.05 -7.42 11.39
N THR A 87 9.46 -6.43 10.60
CA THR A 87 9.70 -5.06 11.06
C THR A 87 8.44 -4.22 10.95
N PHE A 88 7.93 -3.74 12.08
CA PHE A 88 6.73 -2.91 12.14
C PHE A 88 7.06 -1.43 12.01
N LEU A 89 6.39 -0.73 11.10
CA LEU A 89 6.59 0.70 10.92
C LEU A 89 5.54 1.52 11.68
N SER A 90 5.99 2.65 12.21
CA SER A 90 5.15 3.73 12.73
C SER A 90 4.57 4.60 11.61
N LEU A 91 3.52 5.36 11.91
CA LEU A 91 2.92 6.28 10.93
C LEU A 91 3.94 7.31 10.43
N LYS A 92 4.78 7.85 11.33
CA LYS A 92 5.84 8.81 10.99
C LYS A 92 6.88 8.23 10.05
N GLU A 93 7.27 6.96 10.22
CA GLU A 93 8.19 6.26 9.32
C GLU A 93 7.55 6.02 7.95
N ILE A 94 6.27 5.64 7.91
CA ILE A 94 5.52 5.46 6.65
C ILE A 94 5.42 6.79 5.90
N GLU A 95 5.09 7.89 6.57
CA GLU A 95 5.03 9.22 5.97
C GLU A 95 6.40 9.71 5.48
N LYS A 96 7.48 9.35 6.19
CA LYS A 96 8.84 9.63 5.74
C LYS A 96 9.14 8.86 4.44
N LYS A 97 8.89 7.55 4.42
CA LYS A 97 9.06 6.70 3.23
C LYS A 97 8.19 7.17 2.06
N GLU A 98 6.95 7.58 2.32
CA GLU A 98 6.04 8.10 1.30
C GLU A 98 6.59 9.37 0.65
N ARG A 99 7.09 10.31 1.47
CA ARG A 99 7.73 11.53 0.97
C ARG A 99 8.99 11.23 0.17
N GLU A 100 9.82 10.30 0.63
CA GLU A 100 11.03 9.88 -0.10
C GLU A 100 10.69 9.25 -1.46
N TYR A 101 9.69 8.35 -1.48
CA TYR A 101 9.20 7.76 -2.73
C TYR A 101 8.76 8.83 -3.73
N TYR A 102 7.92 9.78 -3.29
CA TYR A 102 7.45 10.84 -4.17
C TYR A 102 8.55 11.81 -4.60
N LYS A 103 9.46 12.16 -3.68
CA LYS A 103 10.62 12.98 -4.02
C LYS A 103 11.46 12.32 -5.11
N ASN A 104 11.69 11.01 -5.01
CA ASN A 104 12.47 10.25 -5.98
C ASN A 104 11.73 10.06 -7.31
N ARG A 105 10.40 9.94 -7.27
CA ARG A 105 9.55 9.69 -8.45
C ARG A 105 9.15 10.94 -9.22
N PHE A 106 8.87 12.03 -8.52
CA PHE A 106 8.29 13.25 -9.08
C PHE A 106 9.11 14.51 -8.80
N GLY A 107 10.29 14.39 -8.16
CA GLY A 107 11.10 15.54 -7.78
C GLY A 107 10.53 16.37 -6.62
N GLY A 108 9.43 15.93 -6.00
CA GLY A 108 8.74 16.67 -4.97
C GLY A 108 7.56 15.90 -4.36
N ASN A 109 6.89 16.52 -3.39
CA ASN A 109 5.73 15.92 -2.74
C ASN A 109 4.44 16.35 -3.46
N PRO A 110 3.74 15.44 -4.16
CA PRO A 110 2.54 15.77 -4.92
C PRO A 110 1.40 16.21 -3.99
N TRP A 111 0.47 16.98 -4.56
CA TRP A 111 -0.71 17.47 -3.86
C TRP A 111 -1.69 16.33 -3.54
N ILE A 112 -1.87 15.42 -4.49
CA ILE A 112 -2.66 14.20 -4.30
C ILE A 112 -1.71 13.06 -3.95
N LYS A 113 -1.96 12.41 -2.81
CA LYS A 113 -1.20 11.25 -2.34
C LYS A 113 -2.04 10.00 -2.33
N ASN A 114 -1.41 8.88 -2.66
CA ASN A 114 -2.03 7.57 -2.62
C ASN A 114 -1.06 6.50 -2.13
N LYS A 115 -1.17 6.13 -0.85
CA LYS A 115 -0.34 5.07 -0.25
C LYS A 115 -0.48 3.71 -0.93
N ASN A 116 -1.62 3.42 -1.55
CA ASN A 116 -1.81 2.16 -2.30
C ASN A 116 -0.96 2.12 -3.58
N GLY A 117 -0.56 3.29 -4.10
CA GLY A 117 0.38 3.41 -5.21
C GLY A 117 1.84 3.27 -4.78
N VAL A 118 2.13 3.49 -3.50
CA VAL A 118 3.50 3.54 -2.94
C VAL A 118 3.89 2.24 -2.26
N PHE A 119 2.94 1.60 -1.55
CA PHE A 119 3.25 0.46 -0.67
C PHE A 119 2.39 -0.78 -0.95
N TYR A 120 2.99 -1.95 -0.76
CA TYR A 120 2.27 -3.16 -0.40
C TYR A 120 2.09 -3.16 1.12
N THR A 121 0.84 -3.09 1.59
CA THR A 121 0.56 -2.95 3.02
C THR A 121 -0.01 -4.24 3.58
N PHE A 122 0.62 -4.73 4.65
CA PHE A 122 0.17 -5.89 5.39
C PHE A 122 -0.13 -5.52 6.82
N LEU A 123 -1.28 -5.96 7.31
CA LEU A 123 -1.71 -5.77 8.68
C LEU A 123 -1.53 -7.10 9.43
N ILE A 124 -0.75 -7.07 10.51
CA ILE A 124 -0.48 -8.24 11.35
C ILE A 124 -1.32 -8.15 12.62
N GLU A 125 -2.24 -9.08 12.77
CA GLU A 125 -3.10 -9.23 13.95
C GLU A 125 -2.69 -10.46 14.75
N LYS A 126 -2.45 -10.28 16.05
CA LYS A 126 -2.24 -11.41 16.96
C LYS A 126 -3.59 -12.00 17.37
N ILE A 127 -3.88 -13.23 16.92
CA ILE A 127 -5.14 -13.92 17.23
C ILE A 127 -5.08 -14.76 18.50
N SER A 128 -3.90 -15.27 18.86
CA SER A 128 -3.68 -16.03 20.11
C SER A 128 -2.25 -15.87 20.61
N ARG A 129 -1.90 -16.52 21.73
CA ARG A 129 -0.51 -16.54 22.20
C ARG A 129 0.47 -17.14 21.19
N GLU A 130 0.00 -18.08 20.38
CA GLU A 130 0.83 -18.91 19.49
C GLU A 130 0.66 -18.60 18.00
N LYS A 131 -0.36 -17.81 17.63
CA LYS A 131 -0.70 -17.56 16.23
C LYS A 131 -0.98 -16.08 15.96
N PHE A 132 -0.65 -15.66 14.75
CA PHE A 132 -1.03 -14.37 14.19
C PHE A 132 -1.47 -14.52 12.74
N VAL A 133 -2.22 -13.54 12.24
CA VAL A 133 -2.72 -13.49 10.87
C VAL A 133 -2.11 -12.29 10.16
N ILE A 134 -1.77 -12.46 8.88
CA ILE A 134 -1.31 -11.40 7.99
C ILE A 134 -2.41 -11.11 6.97
N TYR A 135 -2.92 -9.88 6.97
CA TYR A 135 -3.91 -9.41 6.00
C TYR A 135 -3.26 -8.50 4.95
N PRO A 136 -3.34 -8.81 3.66
CA PRO A 136 -3.03 -7.85 2.60
C PRO A 136 -4.14 -6.78 2.52
N VAL A 137 -3.86 -5.58 2.98
CA VAL A 137 -4.86 -4.49 3.09
C VAL A 137 -4.62 -3.37 2.09
N ILE A 138 -5.68 -2.61 1.81
CA ILE A 138 -5.60 -1.33 1.11
C ILE A 138 -6.02 -0.19 2.04
N TRP A 139 -5.35 0.95 1.91
CA TRP A 139 -5.71 2.21 2.54
C TRP A 139 -6.98 2.77 1.89
N ARG A 140 -7.91 3.25 2.70
CA ARG A 140 -9.18 3.85 2.23
C ARG A 140 -9.08 5.36 2.20
N ASN A 141 -9.88 5.97 1.31
CA ASN A 141 -9.99 7.42 1.14
C ASN A 141 -8.65 8.08 0.81
N GLU A 142 -7.83 7.38 0.02
CA GLU A 142 -6.58 7.89 -0.55
C GLU A 142 -6.86 8.38 -1.98
N GLY A 143 -6.10 9.37 -2.46
CA GLY A 143 -6.21 9.88 -3.83
C GLY A 143 -7.38 10.83 -4.11
N THR A 144 -8.12 11.26 -3.09
CA THR A 144 -9.18 12.28 -3.18
C THR A 144 -8.70 13.60 -2.60
N ILE A 145 -9.07 14.72 -3.23
CA ILE A 145 -8.88 16.06 -2.68
C ILE A 145 -9.66 16.14 -1.36
N GLN A 146 -8.99 16.49 -0.27
CA GLN A 146 -9.64 16.79 1.02
C GLN A 146 -10.06 18.25 1.08
#